data_AF-A0A841VJR1-F1
#
_entry.id   AF-A0A841VJR1-F1
#
_cell.length_a   1.000
_cell.length_b   1.000
_cell.length_c   1.000
_cell.angle_alpha   90.00
_cell.angle_beta   90.00
_cell.angle_gamma   90.00
#
_symmetry.space_group_name_H-M   'P 1'
#
loop_
_entity.id
_entity.type
_entity.pdbx_description
1 polymer ?
#
loop_
_entity_poly.entity_id
_entity_poly.type
_entity_poly.pdbx_seq_one_letter_code
_entity_poly.pdbx_strand_id
1 'polypeptide(L)'
;MTTQVFRGITYTEQVIEESNKKVSGTANPDWFIVEGNNNVVNTRDGNDVVLLAREIDLIYLSTTFNGEVLQTSSLSSNPDGISAIVDTGAGDDYVSLGSGNYKINLGSGNNFLDDYGGNYLFDADGSNIIGLGTTPKVIASAGAGDDIFYLGGFANRTIDAGKGNNLILLGAGDANIKTGSGNDVITSELSIATYIFFATGLPLYKQTINAGDGDNQIAVAPYGETTVKTGCGEDFILAYGIPGSSDTKIFTGDGNDTVITIDTNSTIKFGSGDDLIFAGSGDDTILVGNGNDLVNLRGGTVSLPDPLSKDTNLFGSSVEVIGGGNDKVYLGQGRDTVILGSSGFATIYGFDCNDRLDVTGLNASFTQIGHDTLINSSGSSLGVLKGYTGSVHLA
;
A
#
# COMPACT_ATOMS: atom_id res chain seq x y z
N MET A 1 25.33 33.84 15.00
CA MET A 1 23.98 33.28 15.23
C MET A 1 23.17 33.63 14.01
N THR A 2 22.86 32.62 13.22
CA THR A 2 21.94 32.76 12.10
C THR A 2 20.52 32.63 12.65
N THR A 3 19.62 33.50 12.20
CA THR A 3 18.21 33.45 12.57
C THR A 3 17.42 32.95 11.37
N GLN A 4 16.54 31.98 11.59
CA GLN A 4 15.66 31.42 10.56
C GLN A 4 14.20 31.71 10.93
N VAL A 5 13.34 31.86 9.92
CA VAL A 5 11.89 31.94 10.12
C VAL A 5 11.24 30.80 9.36
N PHE A 6 10.46 29.98 10.07
CA PHE A 6 9.77 28.82 9.50
C PHE A 6 8.48 28.56 10.25
N ARG A 7 7.38 28.33 9.53
CA ARG A 7 6.01 28.18 10.03
C ARG A 7 5.61 29.32 10.98
N GLY A 8 6.07 30.55 10.69
CA GLY A 8 5.82 31.73 11.50
C GLY A 8 6.60 31.82 12.82
N ILE A 9 7.52 30.87 13.08
CA ILE A 9 8.36 30.84 14.28
C ILE A 9 9.76 31.35 13.93
N THR A 10 10.35 32.16 14.82
CA THR A 10 11.73 32.65 14.68
C THR A 10 12.68 31.80 15.51
N TYR A 11 13.67 31.19 14.87
CA TYR A 11 14.62 30.27 15.47
C TYR A 11 16.02 30.87 15.57
N THR A 12 16.78 30.46 16.58
CA THR A 12 18.23 30.66 16.61
C THR A 12 18.92 29.36 16.25
N GLU A 13 19.63 29.36 15.12
CA GLU A 13 20.29 28.17 14.59
C GLU A 13 21.50 27.76 15.45
N GLN A 14 21.58 26.47 15.75
CA GLN A 14 22.65 25.84 16.51
C GLN A 14 23.31 24.73 15.67
N VAL A 15 24.59 24.91 15.33
CA VAL A 15 25.35 23.94 14.52
C VAL A 15 26.19 23.04 15.42
N ILE A 16 26.08 21.72 15.22
CA ILE A 16 26.78 20.67 15.96
C ILE A 16 27.75 19.97 14.99
N GLU A 17 28.94 20.53 14.85
CA GLU A 17 30.02 19.98 14.00
C GLU A 17 30.75 18.81 14.67
N GLU A 18 30.80 18.80 16.00
CA GLU A 18 31.54 17.79 16.77
C GLU A 18 30.82 16.44 16.79
N SER A 19 31.58 15.34 16.81
CA SER A 19 31.07 13.96 16.89
C SER A 19 31.01 13.44 18.34
N ASN A 20 30.18 12.43 18.59
CA ASN A 20 29.98 11.77 19.90
C ASN A 20 29.48 12.70 21.01
N LYS A 21 28.64 13.67 20.66
CA LYS A 21 28.07 14.64 21.60
C LYS A 21 26.68 14.19 22.06
N LYS A 22 26.32 14.66 23.26
CA LYS A 22 24.95 14.68 23.75
C LYS A 22 24.53 16.12 23.84
N VAL A 23 23.54 16.51 23.06
CA VAL A 23 23.02 17.88 22.98
C VAL A 23 21.59 17.89 23.45
N SER A 24 21.23 18.92 24.21
CA SER A 24 19.87 19.12 24.71
C SER A 24 19.39 20.51 24.35
N GLY A 25 18.17 20.59 23.81
CA GLY A 25 17.45 21.83 23.59
C GLY A 25 16.80 22.39 24.85
N THR A 26 15.82 23.25 24.62
CA THR A 26 15.07 24.03 25.59
C THR A 26 13.61 23.58 25.60
N ALA A 27 12.71 24.32 26.23
CA ALA A 27 11.26 24.05 26.12
C ALA A 27 10.59 24.99 25.11
N ASN A 28 11.39 25.66 24.28
CA ASN A 28 10.96 26.58 23.24
C ASN A 28 11.48 26.04 21.90
N PRO A 29 10.90 26.48 20.77
CA PRO A 29 11.35 26.08 19.45
C PRO A 29 12.87 26.21 19.24
N ASP A 30 13.53 25.09 18.99
CA ASP A 30 14.96 24.96 18.74
C ASP A 30 15.24 24.59 17.28
N TRP A 31 16.36 25.06 16.74
CA TRP A 31 16.82 24.71 15.39
C TRP A 31 18.23 24.17 15.43
N PHE A 32 18.39 22.88 15.17
CA PHE A 32 19.67 22.19 15.15
C PHE A 32 20.10 21.80 13.74
N ILE A 33 21.35 22.09 13.39
CA ILE A 33 22.04 21.50 12.24
C ILE A 33 23.13 20.59 12.80
N VAL A 34 23.11 19.31 12.43
CA VAL A 34 23.99 18.28 12.98
C VAL A 34 24.86 17.74 11.86
N GLU A 35 26.16 18.04 11.94
CA GLU A 35 27.13 17.62 10.94
C GLU A 35 28.06 16.52 11.48
N GLY A 36 28.26 16.49 12.80
CA GLY A 36 29.08 15.49 13.47
C GLY A 36 28.40 14.11 13.56
N ASN A 37 29.23 13.06 13.61
CA ASN A 37 28.77 11.67 13.64
C ASN A 37 28.52 11.16 15.07
N ASN A 38 27.63 10.18 15.20
CA ASN A 38 27.27 9.48 16.44
C ASN A 38 26.78 10.42 17.55
N ASN A 39 26.03 11.45 17.18
CA ASN A 39 25.47 12.42 18.10
C ASN A 39 24.11 11.97 18.65
N VAL A 40 23.80 12.37 19.88
CA VAL A 40 22.47 12.22 20.50
C VAL A 40 21.90 13.61 20.74
N VAL A 41 20.82 13.95 20.06
CA VAL A 41 20.13 15.24 20.16
C VAL A 41 18.77 15.01 20.80
N ASN A 42 18.49 15.70 21.89
CA ASN A 42 17.17 15.71 22.51
C ASN A 42 16.71 17.16 22.55
N THR A 43 15.75 17.55 21.70
CA THR A 43 15.32 18.95 21.61
C THR A 43 14.40 19.33 22.77
N ARG A 44 13.66 18.33 23.32
CA ARG A 44 12.60 18.44 24.34
C ARG A 44 11.36 19.11 23.74
N ASP A 45 10.42 19.58 24.57
CA ASP A 45 9.18 20.17 24.08
C ASP A 45 9.44 21.48 23.29
N GLY A 46 8.67 21.70 22.24
CA GLY A 46 8.84 22.80 21.31
C GLY A 46 8.42 22.39 19.91
N ASN A 47 8.19 23.35 19.01
CA ASN A 47 8.11 23.02 17.60
C ASN A 47 9.54 23.11 17.06
N ASP A 48 10.25 21.99 17.01
CA ASP A 48 11.68 21.97 16.78
C ASP A 48 12.03 21.62 15.33
N VAL A 49 13.21 22.07 14.89
CA VAL A 49 13.75 21.74 13.57
C VAL A 49 15.11 21.09 13.73
N VAL A 50 15.30 19.90 13.16
CA VAL A 50 16.58 19.17 13.18
C VAL A 50 17.00 18.76 11.77
N LEU A 51 18.12 19.30 11.29
CA LEU A 51 18.73 18.93 10.02
C LEU A 51 19.97 18.07 10.28
N LEU A 52 19.94 16.81 9.85
CA LEU A 52 21.02 15.85 10.07
C LEU A 52 21.80 15.65 8.76
N ALA A 53 23.04 16.13 8.68
CA ALA A 53 23.86 16.12 7.46
C ALA A 53 23.18 16.79 6.24
N ARG A 54 22.35 17.80 6.50
CA ARG A 54 21.57 18.54 5.49
C ARG A 54 21.77 20.04 5.62
N GLU A 55 21.71 20.73 4.49
CA GLU A 55 21.64 22.19 4.39
C GLU A 55 20.31 22.62 3.77
N ILE A 56 19.84 23.83 4.09
CA ILE A 56 18.59 24.38 3.56
C ILE A 56 18.86 24.98 2.18
N ASP A 57 18.10 24.54 1.19
CA ASP A 57 18.09 25.16 -0.14
C ASP A 57 17.04 26.28 -0.20
N LEU A 58 15.81 25.97 0.24
CA LEU A 58 14.65 26.85 0.12
C LEU A 58 13.54 26.47 1.11
N ILE A 59 12.79 27.48 1.60
CA ILE A 59 11.51 27.29 2.27
C ILE A 59 10.40 27.59 1.27
N TYR A 60 9.44 26.69 1.10
CA TYR A 60 8.34 26.87 0.16
C TYR A 60 7.00 26.39 0.74
N LEU A 61 5.91 26.90 0.18
CA LEU A 61 4.55 26.47 0.52
C LEU A 61 4.19 25.23 -0.30
N SER A 62 3.87 24.13 0.37
CA SER A 62 3.33 22.93 -0.26
C SER A 62 1.83 22.89 -0.10
N THR A 63 1.14 22.65 -1.22
CA THR A 63 -0.30 22.37 -1.23
C THR A 63 -0.60 20.99 -0.66
N THR A 64 0.28 20.02 -0.90
CA THR A 64 0.16 18.65 -0.36
C THR A 64 0.25 18.65 1.17
N PHE A 65 1.09 19.52 1.73
CA PHE A 65 1.36 19.57 3.17
C PHE A 65 0.70 20.76 3.88
N ASN A 66 -0.15 21.49 3.17
CA ASN A 66 -0.91 22.66 3.64
C ASN A 66 -0.11 23.64 4.51
N GLY A 67 1.12 23.96 4.10
CA GLY A 67 2.03 24.76 4.92
C GLY A 67 3.43 24.90 4.37
N GLU A 68 4.29 25.54 5.15
CA GLU A 68 5.72 25.67 4.83
C GLU A 68 6.45 24.34 5.06
N VAL A 69 7.30 24.00 4.09
CA VAL A 69 8.23 22.86 4.12
C VAL A 69 9.62 23.30 3.68
N LEU A 70 10.64 22.54 4.12
CA LEU A 70 12.03 22.80 3.79
C LEU A 70 12.45 21.91 2.61
N GLN A 71 12.93 22.53 1.53
CA GLN A 71 13.77 21.85 0.57
C GLN A 71 15.20 21.87 1.12
N THR A 72 15.79 20.69 1.27
CA THR A 72 17.14 20.52 1.78
C THR A 72 18.01 19.75 0.78
N SER A 73 19.32 19.96 0.86
CA SER A 73 20.34 19.21 0.12
C SER A 73 21.36 18.61 1.08
N SER A 74 22.12 17.61 0.61
CA SER A 74 23.12 16.95 1.45
C SER A 74 24.32 17.86 1.66
N LEU A 75 24.82 17.91 2.89
CA LEU A 75 26.03 18.65 3.21
C LEU A 75 27.23 18.07 2.44
N SER A 76 27.88 18.93 1.64
CA SER A 76 29.06 18.55 0.83
C SER A 76 30.26 18.05 1.67
N SER A 77 30.32 18.42 2.94
CA SER A 77 31.34 18.02 3.90
C SER A 77 31.20 16.58 4.40
N ASN A 78 30.07 15.90 4.12
CA ASN A 78 29.75 14.61 4.72
C ASN A 78 29.21 13.58 3.70
N PRO A 79 30.04 13.15 2.73
CA PRO A 79 29.60 12.32 1.62
C PRO A 79 29.25 10.87 2.03
N ASP A 80 29.79 10.37 3.14
CA ASP A 80 29.65 8.97 3.59
C ASP A 80 28.48 8.75 4.56
N GLY A 81 27.74 9.81 4.90
CA GLY A 81 26.60 9.79 5.81
C GLY A 81 26.97 9.72 7.29
N ILE A 82 26.08 10.19 8.17
CA ILE A 82 26.29 10.18 9.63
C ILE A 82 25.37 9.20 10.34
N SER A 83 25.64 9.01 11.63
CA SER A 83 24.70 8.40 12.55
C SER A 83 24.29 9.39 13.62
N ALA A 84 23.01 9.39 13.97
CA ALA A 84 22.50 10.18 15.07
C ALA A 84 21.26 9.53 15.72
N ILE A 85 21.08 9.83 17.00
CA ILE A 85 19.83 9.60 17.71
C ILE A 85 19.19 10.95 17.95
N VAL A 86 17.95 11.15 17.51
CA VAL A 86 17.18 12.39 17.73
C VAL A 86 15.92 12.06 18.51
N ASP A 87 15.58 12.90 19.48
CA ASP A 87 14.35 12.82 20.27
C ASP A 87 13.75 14.23 20.36
N THR A 88 12.61 14.47 19.73
CA THR A 88 12.03 15.81 19.63
C THR A 88 10.94 16.14 20.64
N GLY A 89 10.60 15.22 21.55
CA GLY A 89 9.69 15.54 22.64
C GLY A 89 8.26 15.83 22.17
N ALA A 90 7.67 16.95 22.59
CA ALA A 90 6.29 17.31 22.25
C ALA A 90 6.23 18.62 21.46
N GLY A 91 5.45 18.63 20.38
CA GLY A 91 5.23 19.79 19.52
C GLY A 91 5.11 19.37 18.06
N ASP A 92 5.01 20.34 17.16
CA ASP A 92 4.98 20.06 15.72
C ASP A 92 6.41 20.17 15.15
N ASP A 93 7.14 19.06 15.20
CA ASP A 93 8.57 19.01 14.86
C ASP A 93 8.85 18.76 13.38
N TYR A 94 10.04 19.15 12.94
CA TYR A 94 10.53 18.95 11.58
C TYR A 94 11.94 18.36 11.61
N VAL A 95 12.11 17.15 11.10
CA VAL A 95 13.41 16.49 11.00
C VAL A 95 13.72 16.18 9.53
N SER A 96 14.90 16.54 9.05
CA SER A 96 15.38 16.18 7.70
C SER A 96 16.71 15.45 7.78
N LEU A 97 16.82 14.33 7.08
CA LEU A 97 17.95 13.40 7.15
C LEU A 97 18.75 13.41 5.84
N GLY A 98 20.07 13.45 5.97
CA GLY A 98 21.01 13.10 4.92
C GLY A 98 21.24 11.59 4.87
N SER A 99 22.16 11.14 4.02
CA SER A 99 22.58 9.73 4.02
C SER A 99 23.11 9.36 5.41
N GLY A 100 22.90 8.12 5.86
CA GLY A 100 23.30 7.72 7.21
C GLY A 100 22.47 6.63 7.89
N ASN A 101 22.68 6.49 9.20
CA ASN A 101 21.97 5.56 10.07
C ASN A 101 21.40 6.31 11.28
N TYR A 102 20.08 6.46 11.31
CA TYR A 102 19.40 7.32 12.27
C TYR A 102 18.40 6.55 13.13
N LYS A 103 18.27 7.00 14.38
CA LYS A 103 17.13 6.65 15.23
C LYS A 103 16.43 7.94 15.64
N ILE A 104 15.23 8.18 15.12
CA ILE A 104 14.48 9.42 15.32
C ILE A 104 13.22 9.10 16.11
N ASN A 105 13.06 9.69 17.29
CA ASN A 105 11.81 9.70 18.03
C ASN A 105 11.20 11.09 17.86
N LEU A 106 10.07 11.20 17.17
CA LEU A 106 9.43 12.50 16.96
C LEU A 106 8.50 12.89 18.13
N GLY A 107 8.19 11.93 19.01
CA GLY A 107 7.28 12.15 20.12
C GLY A 107 5.91 12.66 19.67
N SER A 108 5.24 13.52 20.44
CA SER A 108 3.82 13.84 20.22
C SER A 108 3.61 15.14 19.46
N GLY A 109 2.64 15.16 18.55
CA GLY A 109 2.26 16.35 17.77
C GLY A 109 2.39 16.09 16.26
N ASN A 110 2.09 17.09 15.44
CA ASN A 110 2.06 16.92 13.98
C ASN A 110 3.47 17.04 13.41
N ASN A 111 4.19 15.94 13.52
CA ASN A 111 5.60 15.87 13.17
C ASN A 111 5.81 15.64 11.67
N PHE A 112 6.97 16.08 11.18
CA PHE A 112 7.42 15.92 9.81
C PHE A 112 8.81 15.29 9.80
N LEU A 113 8.98 14.19 9.07
CA LEU A 113 10.28 13.58 8.83
C LEU A 113 10.52 13.40 7.33
N ASP A 114 11.57 14.04 6.83
CA ASP A 114 12.08 13.90 5.46
C ASP A 114 13.38 13.09 5.46
N ASP A 115 13.41 11.98 4.74
CA ASP A 115 14.58 11.10 4.60
C ASP A 115 15.30 11.28 3.26
N TYR A 116 16.61 11.02 3.26
CA TYR A 116 17.48 10.96 2.09
C TYR A 116 16.94 9.97 1.05
N GLY A 117 16.33 10.52 0.00
CA GLY A 117 15.61 9.76 -1.02
C GLY A 117 14.23 10.34 -1.34
N GLY A 118 13.77 11.34 -0.57
CA GLY A 118 12.47 11.99 -0.75
C GLY A 118 11.32 11.18 -0.15
N ASN A 119 11.58 10.39 0.89
CA ASN A 119 10.53 9.73 1.66
C ASN A 119 10.07 10.67 2.78
N TYR A 120 8.76 10.79 2.97
CA TYR A 120 8.15 11.67 3.97
C TYR A 120 7.28 10.88 4.95
N LEU A 121 7.37 11.19 6.24
CA LEU A 121 6.52 10.65 7.31
C LEU A 121 5.87 11.81 8.08
N PHE A 122 4.55 11.72 8.27
CA PHE A 122 3.73 12.75 8.93
C PHE A 122 2.93 12.16 10.08
N ASP A 123 2.98 12.85 11.21
CA ASP A 123 2.41 12.47 12.52
C ASP A 123 3.07 11.19 13.04
N ALA A 124 3.86 11.29 14.11
CA ALA A 124 4.65 10.14 14.55
C ALA A 124 4.88 10.07 16.05
N ASP A 125 3.89 9.53 16.77
CA ASP A 125 4.07 8.99 18.10
C ASP A 125 4.93 7.70 18.04
N GLY A 126 6.27 7.82 18.05
CA GLY A 126 7.12 6.63 18.13
C GLY A 126 8.59 6.78 17.73
N SER A 127 9.35 5.70 18.00
CA SER A 127 10.77 5.56 17.60
C SER A 127 10.89 5.02 16.17
N ASN A 128 11.35 5.85 15.25
CA ASN A 128 11.73 5.52 13.87
C ASN A 128 13.20 5.08 13.80
N ILE A 129 13.50 4.03 13.02
CA ILE A 129 14.86 3.57 12.72
C ILE A 129 15.03 3.60 11.20
N ILE A 130 15.85 4.53 10.71
CA ILE A 130 16.19 4.65 9.29
C ILE A 130 17.64 4.21 9.13
N GLY A 131 17.85 3.04 8.53
CA GLY A 131 19.18 2.48 8.31
C GLY A 131 19.45 2.33 6.81
N LEU A 132 20.41 3.07 6.28
CA LEU A 132 20.72 3.06 4.85
C LEU A 132 21.93 2.14 4.57
N GLY A 133 21.65 0.98 3.96
CA GLY A 133 22.64 0.07 3.37
C GLY A 133 22.60 0.10 1.82
N THR A 134 23.19 -0.89 1.15
CA THR A 134 23.19 -1.00 -0.34
C THR A 134 21.79 -1.18 -0.95
N THR A 135 20.80 -1.48 -0.11
CA THR A 135 19.38 -1.18 -0.31
C THR A 135 18.91 -0.40 0.91
N PRO A 136 18.27 0.78 0.76
CA PRO A 136 17.74 1.54 1.88
C PRO A 136 16.79 0.69 2.72
N LYS A 137 16.88 0.77 4.06
CA LYS A 137 15.93 0.13 4.97
C LYS A 137 15.23 1.19 5.83
N VAL A 138 13.91 1.22 5.75
CA VAL A 138 13.06 2.12 6.53
C VAL A 138 12.26 1.30 7.54
N ILE A 139 12.35 1.65 8.82
CA ILE A 139 11.47 1.15 9.87
C ILE A 139 10.83 2.38 10.53
N ALA A 140 9.52 2.52 10.42
CA ALA A 140 8.81 3.67 10.97
C ALA A 140 7.49 3.26 11.64
N SER A 141 7.08 4.05 12.62
CA SER A 141 5.77 3.91 13.26
C SER A 141 5.21 5.26 13.68
N ALA A 142 3.92 5.48 13.44
CA ALA A 142 3.27 6.77 13.63
C ALA A 142 2.30 6.84 14.83
N GLY A 143 1.78 5.71 15.29
CA GLY A 143 1.01 5.63 16.53
C GLY A 143 -0.48 5.87 16.32
N ALA A 144 -1.02 7.02 16.72
CA ALA A 144 -2.43 7.34 16.52
C ALA A 144 -2.56 8.73 15.90
N GLY A 145 -3.34 8.87 14.84
CA GLY A 145 -3.37 10.07 14.01
C GLY A 145 -3.74 9.71 12.58
N ASP A 146 -4.10 10.71 11.78
CA ASP A 146 -4.27 10.50 10.35
C ASP A 146 -2.89 10.71 9.70
N ASP A 147 -2.15 9.61 9.50
CA ASP A 147 -0.73 9.67 9.17
C ASP A 147 -0.49 9.58 7.65
N ILE A 148 0.58 10.20 7.17
CA ILE A 148 0.99 10.11 5.75
C ILE A 148 2.39 9.51 5.64
N PHE A 149 2.53 8.48 4.82
CA PHE A 149 3.80 7.86 4.45
C PHE A 149 4.00 7.96 2.95
N TYR A 150 4.88 8.86 2.52
CA TYR A 150 5.36 8.92 1.15
C TYR A 150 6.65 8.11 1.04
N LEU A 151 6.58 6.92 0.45
CA LEU A 151 7.64 5.92 0.49
C LEU A 151 8.14 5.56 -0.92
N GLY A 152 8.46 6.56 -1.72
CA GLY A 152 8.94 6.40 -3.09
C GLY A 152 10.24 5.58 -3.24
N GLY A 153 10.63 5.35 -4.49
CA GLY A 153 11.89 4.68 -4.84
C GLY A 153 11.96 3.18 -4.51
N PHE A 154 13.17 2.61 -4.49
CA PHE A 154 13.42 1.19 -4.19
C PHE A 154 14.03 1.04 -2.78
N ALA A 155 13.30 0.43 -1.85
CA ALA A 155 13.74 0.24 -0.46
C ALA A 155 13.04 -0.93 0.23
N ASN A 156 13.67 -1.47 1.27
CA ASN A 156 13.05 -2.44 2.17
C ASN A 156 12.36 -1.71 3.34
N ARG A 157 11.07 -1.97 3.57
CA ARG A 157 10.23 -1.14 4.45
C ARG A 157 9.52 -1.98 5.50
N THR A 158 9.44 -1.46 6.72
CA THR A 158 8.57 -1.96 7.79
C THR A 158 7.87 -0.78 8.43
N ILE A 159 6.57 -0.66 8.20
CA ILE A 159 5.77 0.52 8.56
C ILE A 159 4.60 0.06 9.42
N ASP A 160 4.39 0.73 10.54
CA ASP A 160 3.18 0.60 11.37
C ASP A 160 2.58 2.00 11.57
N ALA A 161 1.64 2.40 10.69
CA ALA A 161 1.01 3.72 10.75
C ALA A 161 0.23 3.86 12.06
N GLY A 162 -0.72 2.97 12.33
CA GLY A 162 -1.16 2.66 13.68
C GLY A 162 -2.66 2.76 13.88
N LYS A 163 -3.24 3.94 14.11
CA LYS A 163 -4.70 4.13 14.15
C LYS A 163 -5.01 5.48 13.55
N GLY A 164 -6.17 5.61 12.90
CA GLY A 164 -6.58 6.79 12.16
C GLY A 164 -6.62 6.48 10.67
N ASN A 165 -6.96 7.46 9.85
CA ASN A 165 -7.06 7.31 8.40
C ASN A 165 -5.71 7.61 7.76
N ASN A 166 -4.96 6.57 7.43
CA ASN A 166 -3.60 6.71 6.96
C ASN A 166 -3.51 6.72 5.43
N LEU A 167 -2.59 7.50 4.87
CA LEU A 167 -2.24 7.48 3.46
C LEU A 167 -0.83 6.94 3.26
N ILE A 168 -0.68 5.82 2.56
CA ILE A 168 0.60 5.21 2.24
C ILE A 168 0.81 5.16 0.73
N LEU A 169 1.90 5.76 0.28
CA LEU A 169 2.34 5.83 -1.11
C LEU A 169 3.60 4.97 -1.25
N LEU A 170 3.45 3.73 -1.71
CA LEU A 170 4.46 2.69 -1.62
C LEU A 170 5.27 2.54 -2.91
N GLY A 171 6.58 2.77 -2.84
CA GLY A 171 7.52 2.46 -3.91
C GLY A 171 7.84 0.97 -4.06
N ALA A 172 8.83 0.65 -4.88
CA ALA A 172 9.30 -0.71 -5.12
C ALA A 172 10.17 -1.26 -3.98
N GLY A 173 10.33 -2.59 -3.89
CA GLY A 173 11.15 -3.26 -2.88
C GLY A 173 10.32 -3.97 -1.80
N ASP A 174 10.99 -4.70 -0.91
CA ASP A 174 10.29 -5.50 0.10
C ASP A 174 9.54 -4.59 1.07
N ALA A 175 8.29 -4.90 1.40
CA ALA A 175 7.48 -4.08 2.30
C ALA A 175 6.68 -4.93 3.29
N ASN A 176 6.64 -4.48 4.54
CA ASN A 176 5.72 -4.96 5.56
C ASN A 176 4.98 -3.76 6.14
N ILE A 177 3.72 -3.58 5.76
CA ILE A 177 2.91 -2.41 6.04
C ILE A 177 1.75 -2.81 6.94
N LYS A 178 1.52 -2.05 8.01
CA LYS A 178 0.37 -2.16 8.89
C LYS A 178 -0.22 -0.76 9.12
N THR A 179 -1.54 -0.61 9.01
CA THR A 179 -2.20 0.69 9.23
C THR A 179 -3.20 0.68 10.38
N GLY A 180 -3.78 -0.48 10.70
CA GLY A 180 -4.38 -0.75 12.00
C GLY A 180 -5.89 -0.54 12.03
N SER A 181 -6.40 0.56 12.59
CA SER A 181 -7.84 0.83 12.56
C SER A 181 -8.11 2.22 11.99
N GLY A 182 -9.06 2.33 11.07
CA GLY A 182 -9.39 3.57 10.35
C GLY A 182 -9.59 3.28 8.87
N ASN A 183 -10.01 4.28 8.10
CA ASN A 183 -10.23 4.12 6.67
C ASN A 183 -8.93 4.47 5.94
N ASP A 184 -8.09 3.46 5.69
CA ASP A 184 -6.75 3.67 5.16
C ASP A 184 -6.70 3.65 3.63
N VAL A 185 -5.80 4.44 3.05
CA VAL A 185 -5.51 4.46 1.62
C VAL A 185 -4.06 4.02 1.40
N ILE A 186 -3.86 2.91 0.70
CA ILE A 186 -2.53 2.35 0.43
C ILE A 186 -2.39 2.16 -1.08
N THR A 187 -1.57 2.97 -1.74
CA THR A 187 -1.34 2.88 -3.18
C THR A 187 0.13 2.72 -3.52
N SER A 188 0.46 1.92 -4.54
CA SER A 188 1.81 1.92 -5.10
C SER A 188 2.10 3.23 -5.83
N GLU A 189 3.38 3.58 -5.98
CA GLU A 189 3.86 4.56 -6.93
C GLU A 189 4.44 3.87 -8.17
N LEU A 190 3.81 4.05 -9.34
CA LEU A 190 4.44 3.68 -10.60
C LEU A 190 5.14 4.90 -11.19
N SER A 191 6.39 5.11 -10.81
CA SER A 191 7.25 5.96 -11.61
C SER A 191 7.45 5.32 -13.00
N ILE A 192 7.68 6.14 -14.03
CA ILE A 192 8.07 5.68 -15.38
C ILE A 192 9.31 4.78 -15.31
N ALA A 193 10.15 4.99 -14.30
CA ALA A 193 11.30 4.14 -14.03
C ALA A 193 10.83 2.74 -13.60
N THR A 194 9.82 2.59 -12.74
CA THR A 194 9.23 1.30 -12.33
C THR A 194 8.79 0.47 -13.54
N TYR A 195 8.14 1.10 -14.53
CA TYR A 195 7.72 0.42 -15.77
C TYR A 195 8.91 -0.01 -16.66
N ILE A 196 9.95 0.82 -16.76
CA ILE A 196 11.20 0.49 -17.47
C ILE A 196 12.02 -0.57 -16.69
N PHE A 197 11.92 -0.59 -15.36
CA PHE A 197 12.60 -1.54 -14.49
C PHE A 197 12.00 -2.95 -14.59
N PHE A 198 10.70 -3.09 -14.87
CA PHE A 198 10.07 -4.37 -15.17
C PHE A 198 10.68 -5.07 -16.40
N ALA A 199 11.25 -4.30 -17.34
CA ALA A 199 11.91 -4.83 -18.54
C ALA A 199 13.40 -5.15 -18.34
N THR A 200 14.02 -4.82 -17.20
CA THR A 200 15.48 -4.92 -17.00
C THR A 200 15.94 -5.99 -16.00
N GLY A 201 15.03 -6.81 -15.46
CA GLY A 201 15.39 -8.00 -14.68
C GLY A 201 15.84 -7.71 -13.23
N LEU A 202 15.24 -6.70 -12.59
CA LEU A 202 15.38 -6.54 -11.14
C LEU A 202 14.83 -7.77 -10.39
N PRO A 203 15.34 -8.09 -9.19
CA PRO A 203 14.79 -9.17 -8.39
C PRO A 203 13.34 -8.87 -8.05
N LEU A 204 12.51 -9.91 -8.10
CA LEU A 204 11.17 -9.89 -7.52
C LEU A 204 11.28 -9.46 -6.05
N TYR A 205 10.32 -8.67 -5.60
CA TYR A 205 10.23 -8.23 -4.21
C TYR A 205 8.93 -8.72 -3.57
N LYS A 206 8.92 -8.75 -2.25
CA LYS A 206 7.79 -9.22 -1.46
C LYS A 206 7.10 -8.09 -0.73
N GLN A 207 5.79 -7.95 -0.90
CA GLN A 207 4.99 -6.99 -0.14
C GLN A 207 3.99 -7.71 0.74
N THR A 208 3.86 -7.26 1.98
CA THR A 208 2.81 -7.69 2.92
C THR A 208 2.15 -6.44 3.46
N ILE A 209 0.85 -6.33 3.24
CA ILE A 209 0.03 -5.21 3.68
C ILE A 209 -1.07 -5.77 4.58
N ASN A 210 -1.24 -5.17 5.75
CA ASN A 210 -2.30 -5.46 6.67
C ASN A 210 -2.99 -4.14 7.06
N ALA A 211 -4.10 -3.83 6.40
CA ALA A 211 -4.80 -2.57 6.63
C ALA A 211 -5.56 -2.58 7.97
N GLY A 212 -6.01 -3.76 8.41
CA GLY A 212 -6.81 -3.89 9.63
C GLY A 212 -8.25 -3.38 9.44
N ASP A 213 -8.91 -2.96 10.51
CA ASP A 213 -10.36 -2.65 10.49
C ASP A 213 -10.63 -1.23 9.93
N GLY A 214 -11.76 -1.05 9.25
CA GLY A 214 -12.19 0.18 8.58
C GLY A 214 -12.42 -0.05 7.09
N ASP A 215 -12.95 0.95 6.40
CA ASP A 215 -13.20 0.88 4.96
C ASP A 215 -11.90 1.26 4.21
N ASN A 216 -11.07 0.27 3.90
CA ASN A 216 -9.75 0.51 3.33
C ASN A 216 -9.76 0.52 1.80
N GLN A 217 -8.93 1.36 1.19
CA GLN A 217 -8.72 1.37 -0.25
C GLN A 217 -7.26 1.07 -0.57
N ILE A 218 -7.02 -0.02 -1.28
CA ILE A 218 -5.68 -0.55 -1.54
C ILE A 218 -5.50 -0.73 -3.05
N ALA A 219 -4.54 -0.04 -3.66
CA ALA A 219 -4.12 -0.33 -5.03
C ALA A 219 -2.62 -0.62 -5.10
N VAL A 220 -2.27 -1.85 -5.40
CA VAL A 220 -0.88 -2.28 -5.48
C VAL A 220 -0.50 -2.68 -6.89
N ALA A 221 0.77 -2.54 -7.21
CA ALA A 221 1.36 -3.07 -8.43
C ALA A 221 2.36 -4.21 -8.10
N PRO A 222 1.89 -5.47 -7.91
CA PRO A 222 2.74 -6.59 -7.53
C PRO A 222 3.87 -6.86 -8.52
N TYR A 223 5.08 -7.09 -8.01
CA TYR A 223 6.22 -7.59 -8.78
C TYR A 223 6.97 -8.65 -7.96
N GLY A 224 6.34 -9.82 -7.85
CA GLY A 224 6.71 -10.88 -6.92
C GLY A 224 5.53 -11.28 -6.03
N GLU A 225 5.82 -11.89 -4.88
CA GLU A 225 4.79 -12.32 -3.92
C GLU A 225 4.22 -11.09 -3.19
N THR A 226 2.94 -10.80 -3.37
CA THR A 226 2.23 -9.77 -2.62
C THR A 226 1.14 -10.38 -1.76
N THR A 227 1.05 -9.99 -0.50
CA THR A 227 -0.04 -10.38 0.41
C THR A 227 -0.75 -9.13 0.90
N VAL A 228 -2.05 -9.04 0.67
CA VAL A 228 -2.93 -7.99 1.18
C VAL A 228 -3.90 -8.61 2.16
N LYS A 229 -4.06 -7.98 3.32
CA LYS A 229 -5.03 -8.35 4.33
C LYS A 229 -5.78 -7.12 4.81
N THR A 230 -7.09 -7.26 4.96
CA THR A 230 -7.93 -6.25 5.59
C THR A 230 -8.74 -6.90 6.73
N GLY A 231 -9.32 -6.05 7.58
CA GLY A 231 -10.15 -6.41 8.72
C GLY A 231 -11.62 -6.26 8.39
N CYS A 232 -12.43 -5.87 9.38
CA CYS A 232 -13.85 -5.59 9.13
C CYS A 232 -14.01 -4.22 8.43
N GLY A 233 -14.98 -4.08 7.55
CA GLY A 233 -15.26 -2.82 6.82
C GLY A 233 -15.59 -3.11 5.35
N GLU A 234 -16.03 -2.09 4.60
CA GLU A 234 -16.19 -2.23 3.15
C GLU A 234 -14.86 -1.91 2.45
N ASP A 235 -14.08 -2.94 2.14
CA ASP A 235 -12.75 -2.76 1.55
C ASP A 235 -12.76 -2.76 0.02
N PHE A 236 -11.88 -1.98 -0.57
CA PHE A 236 -11.60 -1.97 -2.01
C PHE A 236 -10.14 -2.33 -2.26
N ILE A 237 -9.88 -3.38 -3.05
CA ILE A 237 -8.53 -3.86 -3.36
C ILE A 237 -8.36 -3.99 -4.87
N LEU A 238 -7.39 -3.29 -5.44
CA LEU A 238 -6.91 -3.43 -6.81
C LEU A 238 -5.47 -3.96 -6.82
N ALA A 239 -5.25 -5.15 -7.37
CA ALA A 239 -3.93 -5.70 -7.63
C ALA A 239 -3.64 -5.70 -9.13
N TYR A 240 -2.78 -4.78 -9.58
CA TYR A 240 -2.38 -4.64 -10.98
C TYR A 240 -1.00 -5.28 -11.20
N GLY A 241 -0.99 -6.55 -11.57
CA GLY A 241 0.24 -7.31 -11.76
C GLY A 241 0.90 -7.15 -13.12
N ILE A 242 1.95 -7.94 -13.28
CA ILE A 242 2.65 -8.20 -14.54
C ILE A 242 2.46 -9.67 -14.90
N PRO A 243 2.05 -9.97 -16.15
CA PRO A 243 1.85 -11.34 -16.61
C PRO A 243 3.06 -12.24 -16.31
N GLY A 244 2.79 -13.36 -15.65
CA GLY A 244 3.78 -14.41 -15.37
C GLY A 244 4.84 -14.08 -14.31
N SER A 245 4.75 -12.93 -13.63
CA SER A 245 5.72 -12.51 -12.60
C SER A 245 5.09 -12.14 -11.27
N SER A 246 3.77 -12.29 -11.14
CA SER A 246 2.99 -11.72 -10.03
C SER A 246 2.08 -12.76 -9.41
N ASP A 247 2.30 -13.05 -8.12
CA ASP A 247 1.46 -13.92 -7.32
C ASP A 247 0.90 -13.11 -6.15
N THR A 248 -0.42 -13.04 -6.03
CA THR A 248 -1.08 -12.20 -5.02
C THR A 248 -1.94 -13.03 -4.08
N LYS A 249 -1.83 -12.80 -2.79
CA LYS A 249 -2.72 -13.39 -1.78
C LYS A 249 -3.55 -12.28 -1.15
N ILE A 250 -4.85 -12.33 -1.33
CA ILE A 250 -5.77 -11.30 -0.82
C ILE A 250 -6.69 -11.98 0.19
N PHE A 251 -6.72 -11.46 1.41
CA PHE A 251 -7.62 -11.92 2.46
C PHE A 251 -8.40 -10.72 3.00
N THR A 252 -9.68 -10.66 2.73
CA THR A 252 -10.54 -9.63 3.32
C THR A 252 -11.22 -10.15 4.58
N GLY A 253 -11.74 -9.24 5.40
CA GLY A 253 -12.49 -9.57 6.61
C GLY A 253 -13.99 -9.60 6.36
N ASP A 254 -14.77 -9.23 7.37
CA ASP A 254 -16.23 -9.13 7.23
C ASP A 254 -16.62 -7.74 6.69
N GLY A 255 -17.58 -7.69 5.77
CA GLY A 255 -18.01 -6.48 5.08
C GLY A 255 -18.32 -6.77 3.62
N ASN A 256 -18.82 -5.78 2.87
CA ASN A 256 -19.06 -5.95 1.44
C ASN A 256 -17.82 -5.50 0.68
N ASP A 257 -16.92 -6.43 0.37
CA ASP A 257 -15.62 -6.11 -0.18
C ASP A 257 -15.63 -6.16 -1.71
N THR A 258 -14.77 -5.35 -2.32
CA THR A 258 -14.52 -5.39 -3.76
C THR A 258 -13.05 -5.69 -4.04
N VAL A 259 -12.79 -6.78 -4.76
CA VAL A 259 -11.44 -7.16 -5.21
C VAL A 259 -11.37 -7.16 -6.73
N ILE A 260 -10.33 -6.52 -7.27
CA ILE A 260 -9.99 -6.54 -8.69
C ILE A 260 -8.56 -7.04 -8.82
N THR A 261 -8.36 -8.10 -9.59
CA THR A 261 -7.03 -8.58 -9.97
C THR A 261 -6.83 -8.45 -11.47
N ILE A 262 -5.63 -8.05 -11.89
CA ILE A 262 -5.25 -7.94 -13.29
C ILE A 262 -3.86 -8.54 -13.45
N ASP A 263 -3.73 -9.56 -14.30
CA ASP A 263 -2.45 -10.19 -14.65
C ASP A 263 -1.67 -10.77 -13.45
N THR A 264 -2.38 -11.36 -12.49
CA THR A 264 -1.81 -12.02 -11.30
C THR A 264 -2.39 -13.43 -11.13
N ASN A 265 -1.57 -14.40 -10.70
CA ASN A 265 -2.13 -15.65 -10.18
C ASN A 265 -2.47 -15.44 -8.70
N SER A 266 -3.76 -15.46 -8.37
CA SER A 266 -4.24 -14.93 -7.11
C SER A 266 -4.84 -16.01 -6.23
N THR A 267 -4.59 -15.95 -4.93
CA THR A 267 -5.40 -16.65 -3.93
C THR A 267 -6.20 -15.60 -3.17
N ILE A 268 -7.50 -15.61 -3.38
CA ILE A 268 -8.41 -14.61 -2.84
C ILE A 268 -9.37 -15.31 -1.91
N LYS A 269 -9.49 -14.79 -0.70
CA LYS A 269 -10.43 -15.29 0.29
C LYS A 269 -11.12 -14.11 0.95
N PHE A 270 -12.44 -14.11 0.82
CA PHE A 270 -13.31 -13.18 1.51
C PHE A 270 -13.77 -13.72 2.87
N GLY A 271 -14.33 -12.82 3.69
CA GLY A 271 -14.99 -13.15 4.95
C GLY A 271 -16.49 -13.34 4.80
N SER A 272 -17.28 -12.58 5.56
CA SER A 272 -18.75 -12.57 5.44
C SER A 272 -19.22 -11.23 4.90
N GLY A 273 -20.22 -11.21 4.03
CA GLY A 273 -20.78 -10.01 3.42
C GLY A 273 -21.10 -10.27 1.96
N ASP A 274 -21.77 -9.34 1.28
CA ASP A 274 -22.06 -9.50 -0.15
C ASP A 274 -20.84 -9.00 -0.95
N ASP A 275 -19.98 -9.92 -1.38
CA ASP A 275 -18.68 -9.58 -1.96
C ASP A 275 -18.68 -9.50 -3.49
N LEU A 276 -17.77 -8.70 -4.04
CA LEU A 276 -17.60 -8.49 -5.48
C LEU A 276 -16.16 -8.75 -5.91
N ILE A 277 -15.98 -9.63 -6.89
CA ILE A 277 -14.67 -9.87 -7.49
C ILE A 277 -14.71 -9.76 -9.01
N PHE A 278 -13.73 -9.02 -9.55
CA PHE A 278 -13.33 -9.07 -10.96
C PHE A 278 -11.96 -9.73 -11.05
N ALA A 279 -11.95 -11.02 -11.43
CA ALA A 279 -10.73 -11.76 -11.66
C ALA A 279 -10.29 -11.56 -13.11
N GLY A 280 -9.11 -10.98 -13.28
CA GLY A 280 -8.51 -10.72 -14.58
C GLY A 280 -7.84 -11.95 -15.17
N SER A 281 -6.74 -11.72 -15.88
CA SER A 281 -5.94 -12.82 -16.41
C SER A 281 -5.02 -13.39 -15.32
N GLY A 282 -4.84 -14.72 -15.31
CA GLY A 282 -4.08 -15.44 -14.29
C GLY A 282 -4.86 -16.65 -13.81
N ASP A 283 -4.19 -17.67 -13.28
CA ASP A 283 -4.87 -18.84 -12.72
C ASP A 283 -5.24 -18.54 -11.26
N ASP A 284 -6.48 -18.12 -11.02
CA ASP A 284 -6.92 -17.67 -9.69
C ASP A 284 -7.55 -18.79 -8.84
N THR A 285 -7.51 -18.63 -7.52
CA THR A 285 -8.25 -19.44 -6.55
C THR A 285 -9.02 -18.50 -5.64
N ILE A 286 -10.35 -18.55 -5.74
CA ILE A 286 -11.28 -17.61 -5.13
C ILE A 286 -12.19 -18.35 -4.15
N LEU A 287 -12.22 -17.92 -2.90
CA LEU A 287 -13.15 -18.40 -1.87
C LEU A 287 -14.00 -17.21 -1.42
N VAL A 288 -15.29 -17.22 -1.73
CA VAL A 288 -16.16 -16.03 -1.55
C VAL A 288 -16.78 -15.91 -0.16
N GLY A 289 -16.82 -16.98 0.64
CA GLY A 289 -17.31 -16.87 2.02
C GLY A 289 -18.83 -16.92 2.12
N ASN A 290 -19.43 -16.18 3.06
CA ASN A 290 -20.90 -16.18 3.22
C ASN A 290 -21.46 -14.85 2.74
N GLY A 291 -22.55 -14.88 1.97
CA GLY A 291 -23.14 -13.69 1.40
C GLY A 291 -23.79 -13.99 0.06
N ASN A 292 -24.26 -12.96 -0.63
CA ASN A 292 -24.68 -13.09 -2.02
C ASN A 292 -23.57 -12.54 -2.91
N ASP A 293 -22.61 -13.40 -3.24
CA ASP A 293 -21.37 -12.96 -3.83
C ASP A 293 -21.44 -12.88 -5.36
N LEU A 294 -20.71 -11.96 -5.96
CA LEU A 294 -20.58 -11.85 -7.41
C LEU A 294 -19.14 -12.10 -7.85
N VAL A 295 -18.95 -13.20 -8.57
CA VAL A 295 -17.66 -13.59 -9.16
C VAL A 295 -17.68 -13.34 -10.66
N ASN A 296 -16.96 -12.31 -11.11
CA ASN A 296 -16.81 -12.00 -12.52
C ASN A 296 -15.45 -12.44 -13.07
N LEU A 297 -15.47 -13.52 -13.87
CA LEU A 297 -14.31 -14.07 -14.60
C LEU A 297 -14.30 -13.64 -16.08
N ARG A 298 -15.29 -12.85 -16.52
CA ARG A 298 -15.40 -12.33 -17.88
C ARG A 298 -14.51 -11.09 -18.06
N GLY A 299 -14.29 -10.34 -16.98
CA GLY A 299 -13.70 -9.01 -17.01
C GLY A 299 -14.72 -7.93 -17.38
N GLY A 300 -14.21 -6.77 -17.82
CA GLY A 300 -14.99 -5.58 -18.14
C GLY A 300 -14.30 -4.31 -17.66
N THR A 301 -14.91 -3.16 -17.96
CA THR A 301 -14.46 -1.88 -17.41
C THR A 301 -15.05 -1.66 -16.02
N VAL A 302 -14.20 -1.49 -15.02
CA VAL A 302 -14.59 -1.28 -13.62
C VAL A 302 -14.27 0.15 -13.23
N SER A 303 -15.24 0.86 -12.65
CA SER A 303 -15.01 2.21 -12.10
C SER A 303 -14.32 2.08 -10.75
N LEU A 304 -13.33 2.93 -10.49
CA LEU A 304 -12.63 2.95 -9.21
C LEU A 304 -13.35 3.90 -8.24
N PRO A 305 -13.43 3.56 -6.93
CA PRO A 305 -13.99 4.46 -5.94
C PRO A 305 -13.09 5.68 -5.74
N ASP A 306 -13.69 6.77 -5.27
CA ASP A 306 -12.94 7.92 -4.79
C ASP A 306 -12.87 7.88 -3.25
N PRO A 307 -11.67 8.01 -2.64
CA PRO A 307 -10.40 8.31 -3.29
C PRO A 307 -9.48 7.09 -3.51
N LEU A 308 -9.32 6.63 -4.75
CA LEU A 308 -8.13 5.88 -5.19
C LEU A 308 -7.77 6.31 -6.63
N SER A 309 -7.11 7.43 -6.92
CA SER A 309 -6.20 8.29 -6.17
C SER A 309 -6.26 9.72 -6.74
N LYS A 310 -6.75 10.71 -5.95
CA LYS A 310 -6.68 12.12 -6.39
C LYS A 310 -5.25 12.66 -6.44
N ASP A 311 -4.31 11.99 -5.75
CA ASP A 311 -2.95 12.50 -5.55
C ASP A 311 -1.85 11.73 -6.28
N THR A 312 -2.09 10.53 -6.85
CA THR A 312 -1.03 9.77 -7.55
C THR A 312 -1.17 9.70 -9.07
N ASN A 313 -2.34 10.08 -9.63
CA ASN A 313 -2.66 9.92 -11.06
C ASN A 313 -2.41 8.51 -11.61
N LEU A 314 -2.33 7.49 -10.74
CA LEU A 314 -1.83 6.18 -11.13
C LEU A 314 -2.86 5.40 -11.93
N PHE A 315 -4.11 5.45 -11.47
CA PHE A 315 -5.24 4.85 -12.13
C PHE A 315 -6.20 5.96 -12.55
N GLY A 316 -6.79 5.83 -13.73
CA GLY A 316 -7.90 6.70 -14.12
C GLY A 316 -9.13 6.43 -13.23
N SER A 317 -10.25 7.07 -13.54
CA SER A 317 -11.53 6.77 -12.87
C SER A 317 -12.04 5.34 -13.11
N SER A 318 -11.35 4.56 -13.95
CA SER A 318 -11.70 3.18 -14.28
C SER A 318 -10.48 2.39 -14.74
N VAL A 319 -10.57 1.07 -14.62
CA VAL A 319 -9.60 0.09 -15.16
C VAL A 319 -10.30 -0.88 -16.11
N GLU A 320 -9.57 -1.38 -17.10
CA GLU A 320 -10.03 -2.48 -17.95
C GLU A 320 -9.51 -3.81 -17.41
N VAL A 321 -10.42 -4.70 -17.06
CA VAL A 321 -10.13 -6.07 -16.63
C VAL A 321 -10.37 -6.99 -17.80
N ILE A 322 -9.36 -7.79 -18.17
CA ILE A 322 -9.49 -8.82 -19.20
C ILE A 322 -9.56 -10.16 -18.49
N GLY A 323 -10.70 -10.85 -18.57
CA GLY A 323 -10.86 -12.19 -18.00
C GLY A 323 -10.06 -13.26 -18.75
N GLY A 324 -9.77 -14.38 -18.10
CA GLY A 324 -9.01 -15.49 -18.69
C GLY A 324 -8.64 -16.51 -17.64
N GLY A 325 -7.51 -17.21 -17.82
CA GLY A 325 -6.98 -18.08 -16.77
C GLY A 325 -7.74 -19.38 -16.54
N ASN A 326 -7.20 -20.24 -15.68
CA ASN A 326 -7.87 -21.45 -15.20
C ASN A 326 -8.23 -21.30 -13.72
N ASP A 327 -9.40 -20.72 -13.46
CA ASP A 327 -9.79 -20.33 -12.12
C ASP A 327 -10.40 -21.47 -11.33
N LYS A 328 -10.24 -21.43 -10.01
CA LYS A 328 -10.98 -22.25 -9.05
C LYS A 328 -11.83 -21.33 -8.18
N VAL A 329 -13.13 -21.52 -8.22
CA VAL A 329 -14.08 -20.75 -7.42
C VAL A 329 -14.73 -21.68 -6.40
N TYR A 330 -14.69 -21.30 -5.14
CA TYR A 330 -15.38 -21.98 -4.04
C TYR A 330 -16.45 -21.05 -3.53
N LEU A 331 -17.69 -21.35 -3.93
CA LEU A 331 -18.89 -20.70 -3.41
C LEU A 331 -19.14 -21.13 -1.97
N GLY A 332 -19.76 -20.25 -1.20
CA GLY A 332 -20.14 -20.55 0.18
C GLY A 332 -21.64 -20.50 0.37
N GLN A 333 -22.10 -19.86 1.44
CA GLN A 333 -23.54 -19.79 1.73
C GLN A 333 -24.13 -18.51 1.16
N GLY A 334 -25.27 -18.64 0.49
CA GLY A 334 -26.11 -17.51 0.10
C GLY A 334 -26.59 -17.69 -1.32
N ARG A 335 -26.70 -16.59 -2.07
CA ARG A 335 -27.18 -16.62 -3.45
C ARG A 335 -26.14 -16.01 -4.37
N ASP A 336 -25.19 -16.83 -4.77
CA ASP A 336 -24.00 -16.38 -5.49
C ASP A 336 -24.26 -16.29 -6.99
N THR A 337 -23.51 -15.43 -7.67
CA THR A 337 -23.54 -15.29 -9.12
C THR A 337 -22.14 -15.42 -9.69
N VAL A 338 -21.95 -16.38 -10.60
CA VAL A 338 -20.69 -16.53 -11.33
C VAL A 338 -20.88 -16.12 -12.79
N ILE A 339 -20.09 -15.16 -13.25
CA ILE A 339 -20.09 -14.67 -14.63
C ILE A 339 -18.89 -15.25 -15.36
N LEU A 340 -19.14 -16.02 -16.41
CA LEU A 340 -18.07 -16.62 -17.22
C LEU A 340 -17.71 -15.76 -18.42
N GLY A 341 -16.43 -15.76 -18.77
CA GLY A 341 -15.90 -15.23 -20.02
C GLY A 341 -15.85 -16.26 -21.14
N SER A 342 -15.48 -15.80 -22.34
CA SER A 342 -15.21 -16.68 -23.50
C SER A 342 -13.78 -17.26 -23.53
N SER A 343 -12.91 -16.76 -22.64
CA SER A 343 -11.52 -17.16 -22.45
C SER A 343 -11.35 -17.84 -21.10
N GLY A 344 -10.37 -18.73 -21.00
CA GLY A 344 -10.08 -19.44 -19.76
C GLY A 344 -10.98 -20.65 -19.49
N PHE A 345 -10.86 -21.20 -18.28
CA PHE A 345 -11.67 -22.32 -17.79
C PHE A 345 -11.91 -22.21 -16.28
N ALA A 346 -13.16 -22.13 -15.87
CA ALA A 346 -13.52 -22.06 -14.44
C ALA A 346 -13.85 -23.43 -13.84
N THR A 347 -13.28 -23.78 -12.69
CA THR A 347 -13.68 -24.92 -11.87
C THR A 347 -14.44 -24.41 -10.65
N ILE A 348 -15.75 -24.63 -10.60
CA ILE A 348 -16.62 -24.04 -9.58
C ILE A 348 -17.08 -25.13 -8.60
N TYR A 349 -16.86 -24.92 -7.32
CA TYR A 349 -17.29 -25.75 -6.20
C TYR A 349 -18.35 -25.02 -5.38
N GLY A 350 -19.20 -25.78 -4.68
CA GLY A 350 -20.20 -25.21 -3.77
C GLY A 350 -21.50 -24.76 -4.43
N PHE A 351 -21.57 -24.74 -5.77
CA PHE A 351 -22.75 -24.32 -6.52
C PHE A 351 -24.01 -25.13 -6.14
N ASP A 352 -25.09 -24.45 -5.79
CA ASP A 352 -26.37 -25.04 -5.41
C ASP A 352 -27.56 -24.53 -6.25
N CYS A 353 -28.80 -24.75 -5.79
CA CYS A 353 -30.00 -24.36 -6.53
C CYS A 353 -30.40 -22.88 -6.40
N ASN A 354 -29.82 -22.15 -5.43
CA ASN A 354 -30.04 -20.73 -5.23
C ASN A 354 -29.10 -19.92 -6.14
N ASP A 355 -27.90 -20.44 -6.42
CA ASP A 355 -26.88 -19.75 -7.20
C ASP A 355 -27.26 -19.55 -8.67
N ARG A 356 -26.54 -18.63 -9.30
CA ARG A 356 -26.75 -18.21 -10.69
C ARG A 356 -25.46 -18.29 -11.49
N LEU A 357 -25.63 -18.64 -12.76
CA LEU A 357 -24.55 -18.63 -13.73
C LEU A 357 -24.90 -17.69 -14.90
N ASP A 358 -24.07 -16.67 -15.12
CA ASP A 358 -24.16 -15.81 -16.31
C ASP A 358 -23.19 -16.29 -17.40
N VAL A 359 -23.79 -16.79 -18.48
CA VAL A 359 -23.13 -17.20 -19.74
C VAL A 359 -23.73 -16.45 -20.95
N THR A 360 -24.33 -15.29 -20.69
CA THR A 360 -24.99 -14.45 -21.70
C THR A 360 -24.02 -14.11 -22.81
N GLY A 361 -24.46 -14.30 -24.05
CA GLY A 361 -23.63 -14.06 -25.24
C GLY A 361 -22.64 -15.17 -25.60
N LEU A 362 -22.50 -16.22 -24.77
CA LEU A 362 -21.52 -17.29 -25.00
C LEU A 362 -22.09 -18.51 -25.74
N ASN A 363 -23.39 -18.54 -26.09
CA ASN A 363 -24.06 -19.71 -26.69
C ASN A 363 -23.77 -21.01 -25.91
N ALA A 364 -23.87 -20.95 -24.58
CA ALA A 364 -23.45 -22.05 -23.72
C ALA A 364 -24.40 -23.26 -23.80
N SER A 365 -23.82 -24.45 -23.62
CA SER A 365 -24.52 -25.72 -23.48
C SER A 365 -23.95 -26.51 -22.29
N PHE A 366 -24.78 -27.37 -21.71
CA PHE A 366 -24.47 -28.08 -20.47
C PHE A 366 -24.48 -29.59 -20.68
N THR A 367 -23.41 -30.26 -20.26
CA THR A 367 -23.24 -31.72 -20.40
C THR A 367 -22.91 -32.34 -19.05
N GLN A 368 -23.67 -33.35 -18.64
CA GLN A 368 -23.39 -34.09 -17.41
C GLN A 368 -22.24 -35.08 -17.60
N ILE A 369 -21.26 -35.06 -16.70
CA ILE A 369 -20.13 -36.00 -16.66
C ILE A 369 -19.97 -36.51 -15.23
N GLY A 370 -20.47 -37.73 -14.98
CA GLY A 370 -20.49 -38.29 -13.63
C GLY A 370 -21.37 -37.47 -12.69
N HIS A 371 -20.74 -36.84 -11.69
CA HIS A 371 -21.40 -35.95 -10.72
C HIS A 371 -21.18 -34.46 -11.01
N ASP A 372 -20.58 -34.12 -12.16
CA ASP A 372 -20.25 -32.76 -12.53
C ASP A 372 -21.06 -32.29 -13.75
N THR A 373 -21.32 -30.98 -13.84
CA THR A 373 -21.90 -30.34 -15.02
C THR A 373 -20.81 -29.57 -15.77
N LEU A 374 -20.47 -30.03 -16.98
CA LEU A 374 -19.56 -29.33 -17.89
C LEU A 374 -20.29 -28.24 -18.65
N ILE A 375 -19.70 -27.04 -18.72
CA ILE A 375 -20.22 -25.86 -19.42
C ILE A 375 -19.39 -25.67 -20.69
N ASN A 376 -20.03 -25.71 -21.85
CA ASN A 376 -19.37 -25.62 -23.15
C ASN A 376 -19.89 -24.45 -23.97
N SER A 377 -19.02 -23.85 -24.78
CA SER A 377 -19.37 -22.93 -25.86
C SER A 377 -18.86 -23.49 -27.19
N SER A 378 -19.33 -22.95 -28.32
CA SER A 378 -19.10 -23.39 -29.71
C SER A 378 -17.61 -23.53 -30.12
N GLY A 379 -16.88 -24.47 -29.52
CA GLY A 379 -15.47 -24.76 -29.77
C GLY A 379 -14.60 -25.05 -28.53
N SER A 380 -15.07 -24.79 -27.31
CA SER A 380 -14.29 -24.98 -26.07
C SER A 380 -15.17 -25.20 -24.84
N SER A 381 -14.57 -25.71 -23.76
CA SER A 381 -15.22 -25.72 -22.44
C SER A 381 -14.93 -24.42 -21.70
N LEU A 382 -15.98 -23.81 -21.14
CA LEU A 382 -15.89 -22.58 -20.35
C LEU A 382 -15.60 -22.86 -18.88
N GLY A 383 -16.02 -24.03 -18.40
CA GLY A 383 -15.84 -24.41 -17.01
C GLY A 383 -16.64 -25.65 -16.62
N VAL A 384 -16.58 -25.98 -15.35
CA VAL A 384 -17.28 -27.13 -14.76
C VAL A 384 -17.85 -26.76 -13.39
N LEU A 385 -19.11 -27.14 -13.15
CA LEU A 385 -19.72 -27.13 -11.83
C LEU A 385 -19.46 -28.50 -11.18
N LYS A 386 -18.65 -28.50 -10.13
CA LYS A 386 -18.21 -29.71 -9.43
C LYS A 386 -19.29 -30.19 -8.47
N GLY A 387 -19.68 -31.47 -8.59
CA GLY A 387 -20.68 -32.09 -7.73
C GLY A 387 -22.13 -31.63 -7.95
N TYR A 388 -22.38 -30.79 -8.96
CA TYR A 388 -23.72 -30.27 -9.27
C TYR A 388 -24.30 -30.95 -10.51
N THR A 389 -25.50 -31.50 -10.36
CA THR A 389 -26.27 -32.16 -11.45
C THR A 389 -27.68 -31.58 -11.62
N GLY A 390 -27.98 -30.49 -10.90
CA GLY A 390 -29.28 -29.81 -10.91
C GLY A 390 -29.51 -28.95 -12.16
N SER A 391 -30.67 -28.28 -12.19
CA SER A 391 -30.97 -27.30 -13.23
C SER A 391 -30.22 -26.01 -12.96
N VAL A 392 -29.34 -25.61 -13.89
CA VAL A 392 -28.59 -24.34 -13.78
C VAL A 392 -29.55 -23.18 -14.03
N HIS A 393 -29.69 -22.30 -13.05
CA HIS A 393 -30.40 -21.03 -13.21
C HIS A 393 -29.49 -20.01 -13.89
N LEU A 394 -29.93 -19.53 -15.06
CA LEU A 394 -29.25 -18.47 -15.78
C LEU A 394 -29.66 -17.10 -15.18
N ALA A 395 -28.67 -16.23 -14.98
CA ALA A 395 -28.88 -14.87 -14.47
C ALA A 395 -29.65 -13.99 -15.45
#